data_AF-A0A0N7KRB8-F1
#
_entry.id   AF-A0A0N7KRB8-F1
#
_cell.length_a   1.000
_cell.length_b   1.000
_cell.length_c   1.000
_cell.angle_alpha   90.00
_cell.angle_beta   90.00
_cell.angle_gamma   90.00
#
_symmetry.space_group_name_H-M   'P 1'
#
loop_
_entity.id
_entity.type
_entity.pdbx_description
1 polymer ?
#
loop_
_entity_poly.entity_id
_entity_poly.type
_entity_poly.pdbx_seq_one_letter_code
_entity_poly.pdbx_strand_id
1 'polypeptide(L)'
;MDASRGSHYILTYDIATAEEGKMDLPTDYCGCKEIRLGSSPEGRLRLLVLHQHLSLSVWLLSGSGSGWTRHVVIETESRLRCVYPSWSVDLELPWLCTWERSDTVLLRPMDYSGSGWTRCPLGLLVLDVTMGEMHTVNNRSDQLVLYAVDLPSRISAMKTY
;
A
#
# COMPACT_ATOMS: atom_id res chain seq x y z
N MET A 1 -9.37 -0.79 32.66
CA MET A 1 -9.78 0.40 31.88
C MET A 1 -9.77 -0.04 30.43
N ASP A 2 -10.91 -0.49 29.91
CA ASP A 2 -11.10 -0.73 28.48
C ASP A 2 -11.26 0.64 27.82
N ALA A 3 -10.19 1.13 27.19
CA ALA A 3 -10.35 2.16 26.19
C ALA A 3 -11.27 1.57 25.12
N SER A 4 -12.44 2.18 24.94
CA SER A 4 -13.39 1.86 23.90
C SER A 4 -12.63 1.61 22.59
N ARG A 5 -12.49 0.32 22.24
CA ARG A 5 -12.01 -0.11 20.94
C ARG A 5 -13.01 0.45 19.95
N GLY A 6 -12.72 1.62 19.38
CA GLY A 6 -13.45 2.11 18.23
C GLY A 6 -13.31 1.04 17.17
N SER A 7 -14.39 0.28 16.94
CA SER A 7 -14.44 -0.71 15.88
C SER A 7 -14.42 0.04 14.57
N HIS A 8 -13.22 0.27 14.03
CA HIS A 8 -13.06 0.85 12.70
C HIS A 8 -13.65 -0.11 11.68
N TYR A 9 -14.41 0.43 10.75
CA TYR A 9 -15.04 -0.28 9.64
C TYR A 9 -14.78 0.49 8.35
N ILE A 10 -14.90 -0.20 7.22
CA ILE A 10 -14.94 0.41 5.90
C ILE A 10 -16.39 0.84 5.65
N LEU A 11 -16.60 2.14 5.42
CA LEU A 11 -17.87 2.66 4.96
C LEU A 11 -17.97 2.40 3.44
N THR A 12 -19.04 1.73 3.02
CA THR A 12 -19.36 1.53 1.61
C THR A 12 -20.58 2.38 1.26
N TYR A 13 -20.69 2.79 0.00
CA TYR A 13 -21.83 3.55 -0.50
C TYR A 13 -22.25 2.99 -1.84
N ASP A 14 -23.49 2.52 -1.93
CA ASP A 14 -24.08 2.05 -3.18
C ASP A 14 -24.62 3.25 -3.95
N ILE A 15 -24.00 3.55 -5.11
CA ILE A 15 -24.38 4.70 -5.94
C ILE A 15 -25.77 4.50 -6.57
N ALA A 16 -26.18 3.25 -6.83
CA ALA A 16 -27.46 2.95 -7.47
C ALA A 16 -28.64 3.07 -6.50
N THR A 17 -28.46 2.66 -5.25
CA THR A 17 -29.52 2.75 -4.22
C THR A 17 -29.39 3.97 -3.30
N ALA A 18 -28.27 4.67 -3.36
CA ALA A 18 -27.89 5.75 -2.44
C ALA A 18 -27.83 5.31 -0.97
N GLU A 19 -27.62 4.02 -0.71
CA GLU A 19 -27.54 3.47 0.64
C GLU A 19 -26.10 3.32 1.12
N GLU A 20 -25.88 3.59 2.41
CA GLU A 20 -24.61 3.28 3.06
C GLU A 20 -24.59 1.83 3.56
N GLY A 21 -23.41 1.22 3.46
CA GLY A 21 -23.12 -0.08 4.05
C GLY A 21 -21.88 0.01 4.93
N LYS A 22 -21.67 -1.02 5.73
CA LYS A 22 -20.49 -1.15 6.58
C LYS A 22 -19.87 -2.51 6.34
N MET A 23 -18.55 -2.51 6.30
CA MET A 23 -17.75 -3.71 6.11
C MET A 23 -16.66 -3.76 7.18
N ASP A 24 -16.55 -4.89 7.85
CA ASP A 24 -15.55 -5.07 8.90
C ASP A 24 -14.13 -5.08 8.33
N LEU A 25 -13.18 -4.55 9.10
CA LEU A 25 -11.75 -4.67 8.83
C LEU A 25 -11.22 -6.03 9.32
N PRO A 26 -10.15 -6.57 8.72
CA PRO A 26 -9.55 -7.82 9.16
C PRO A 26 -8.99 -7.71 10.58
N THR A 27 -9.28 -8.68 11.45
CA THR A 27 -9.08 -8.66 12.92
C THR A 27 -7.73 -8.13 13.43
N ASP A 28 -6.67 -8.30 12.64
CA ASP A 28 -5.29 -7.97 13.00
C ASP A 28 -4.84 -6.58 12.54
N TYR A 29 -5.77 -5.69 12.16
CA TYR A 29 -5.44 -4.28 11.84
C TYR A 29 -5.14 -3.45 13.11
N CYS A 30 -5.46 -3.96 14.30
CA CYS A 30 -5.36 -3.18 15.53
C CYS A 30 -3.91 -2.79 15.83
N GLY A 31 -3.63 -1.49 15.91
CA GLY A 31 -2.27 -0.96 16.13
C GLY A 31 -1.44 -0.79 14.86
N CYS A 32 -2.03 -0.96 13.67
CA CYS A 32 -1.37 -0.62 12.42
C CYS A 32 -1.00 0.88 12.37
N LYS A 33 0.07 1.20 11.65
CA LYS A 33 0.47 2.58 11.38
C LYS A 33 -0.46 3.22 10.35
N GLU A 34 -0.73 2.51 9.27
CA GLU A 34 -1.49 3.05 8.15
C GLU A 34 -2.24 1.94 7.40
N ILE A 35 -3.43 2.27 6.88
CA ILE A 35 -4.21 1.38 6.02
C ILE A 35 -4.57 2.07 4.72
N ARG A 36 -4.60 1.31 3.62
CA ARG A 36 -5.04 1.77 2.30
C ARG A 36 -5.89 0.73 1.59
N LEU A 37 -6.98 1.19 0.99
CA LEU A 37 -7.78 0.37 0.08
C LEU A 37 -7.26 0.52 -1.35
N GLY A 38 -7.39 -0.55 -2.12
CA GLY A 38 -7.10 -0.60 -3.54
C GLY A 38 -7.76 -1.81 -4.19
N SER A 39 -7.33 -2.15 -5.39
CA SER A 39 -7.84 -3.30 -6.14
C SER A 39 -6.71 -4.28 -6.44
N SER A 40 -7.02 -5.58 -6.46
CA SER A 40 -6.13 -6.61 -6.99
C SER A 40 -6.14 -6.59 -8.53
N PRO A 41 -5.16 -7.22 -9.20
CA PRO A 41 -5.17 -7.39 -10.65
C PRO A 41 -6.47 -8.01 -11.18
N GLU A 42 -7.07 -8.91 -10.41
CA GLU A 42 -8.35 -9.56 -10.71
C GLU A 42 -9.59 -8.73 -10.37
N GLY A 43 -9.42 -7.49 -9.88
CA GLY A 43 -10.51 -6.60 -9.52
C GLY A 43 -11.14 -6.87 -8.15
N ARG A 44 -10.50 -7.66 -7.28
CA ARG A 44 -10.97 -7.85 -5.91
C ARG A 44 -10.55 -6.68 -5.03
N LEU A 45 -11.39 -6.32 -4.05
CA LEU A 45 -11.02 -5.31 -3.07
C LEU A 45 -9.79 -5.79 -2.27
N ARG A 46 -8.77 -4.94 -2.21
CA ARG A 46 -7.50 -5.18 -1.55
C ARG A 46 -7.32 -4.17 -0.43
N LEU A 47 -6.82 -4.63 0.71
CA LEU A 47 -6.43 -3.79 1.84
C LEU A 47 -4.94 -3.96 2.11
N LEU A 48 -4.22 -2.85 2.07
CA LEU A 48 -2.82 -2.75 2.50
C LEU A 48 -2.81 -2.27 3.95
N VAL A 49 -2.06 -2.97 4.79
CA VAL A 49 -1.89 -2.63 6.20
C VAL A 49 -0.39 -2.51 6.46
N LEU A 50 0.08 -1.29 6.72
CA LEU A 50 1.43 -1.03 7.17
C LEU A 50 1.46 -1.02 8.69
N HIS A 51 2.24 -1.92 9.28
CA HIS A 51 2.37 -2.10 10.72
C HIS A 51 3.47 -1.21 11.31
N GLN A 52 3.45 -1.00 12.62
CA GLN A 52 4.45 -0.17 13.32
C GLN A 52 5.88 -0.69 13.17
N HIS A 53 6.07 -2.01 13.10
CA HIS A 53 7.37 -2.65 12.91
C HIS A 53 7.75 -2.80 11.43
N LEU A 54 7.30 -1.88 10.57
CA LEU A 54 7.63 -1.85 9.14
C LEU A 54 7.43 -3.21 8.46
N SER A 55 6.31 -3.85 8.72
CA SER A 55 5.82 -4.96 7.91
C SER A 55 4.56 -4.53 7.17
N LEU A 56 4.41 -5.03 5.94
CA LEU A 56 3.25 -4.80 5.12
C LEU A 56 2.44 -6.08 5.04
N SER A 57 1.19 -6.05 5.47
CA SER A 57 0.22 -7.12 5.20
C SER A 57 -0.70 -6.71 4.06
N VAL A 58 -0.88 -7.64 3.13
CA VAL A 58 -1.85 -7.52 2.04
C VAL A 58 -3.01 -8.45 2.32
N TRP A 59 -4.21 -7.90 2.34
CA TRP A 59 -5.45 -8.62 2.52
C TRP A 59 -6.31 -8.49 1.27
N LEU A 60 -7.03 -9.56 0.95
CA LEU A 60 -7.96 -9.59 -0.17
C LEU A 60 -9.35 -9.93 0.36
N LEU A 61 -10.34 -9.21 -0.14
CA LEU A 61 -11.72 -9.55 0.10
C LEU A 61 -12.06 -10.84 -0.66
N SER A 62 -12.65 -11.79 0.05
CA SER A 62 -13.14 -13.03 -0.53
C SER A 62 -14.23 -12.74 -1.56
N GLY A 63 -14.30 -13.54 -2.63
CA GLY A 63 -15.26 -13.32 -3.73
C GLY A 63 -16.74 -13.32 -3.30
N SER A 64 -17.06 -13.89 -2.13
CA SER A 64 -18.39 -13.83 -1.52
C SER A 64 -18.70 -12.51 -0.80
N GLY A 65 -17.74 -11.59 -0.72
CA GLY A 65 -17.85 -10.32 0.02
C GLY A 65 -17.86 -10.48 1.55
N SER A 66 -17.81 -11.71 2.07
CA SER A 66 -18.11 -12.00 3.48
C SER A 66 -16.89 -12.14 4.39
N GLY A 67 -15.68 -11.79 3.92
CA GLY A 67 -14.50 -11.88 4.79
C GLY A 67 -13.19 -11.56 4.11
N TRP A 68 -12.26 -11.05 4.92
CA TRP A 68 -10.89 -10.79 4.51
C TRP A 68 -10.03 -12.03 4.65
N THR A 69 -9.26 -12.33 3.61
CA THR A 69 -8.20 -13.34 3.67
C THR A 69 -6.86 -12.64 3.59
N ARG A 70 -5.94 -12.98 4.50
CA ARG A 70 -4.57 -12.47 4.44
C ARG A 70 -3.85 -13.15 3.28
N HIS A 71 -3.45 -12.37 2.30
CA HIS A 71 -2.78 -12.87 1.10
C HIS A 71 -1.28 -13.05 1.32
N VAL A 72 -0.61 -12.04 1.88
CA VAL A 72 0.82 -12.09 2.19
C VAL A 72 1.19 -11.12 3.31
N VAL A 73 2.28 -11.43 4.02
CA VAL A 73 2.96 -10.52 4.95
C VAL A 73 4.41 -10.39 4.49
N ILE A 74 4.88 -9.15 4.34
CA ILE A 74 6.24 -8.85 3.91
C ILE A 74 6.91 -8.02 5.01
N GLU A 75 8.02 -8.52 5.53
CA GLU A 75 8.88 -7.72 6.41
C GLU A 75 9.62 -6.68 5.56
N THR A 76 9.13 -5.43 5.58
CA THR A 76 9.71 -4.37 4.77
C THR A 76 10.95 -3.75 5.39
N GLU A 77 11.16 -3.88 6.71
CA GLU A 77 12.36 -3.37 7.39
C GLU A 77 13.65 -3.98 6.85
N SER A 78 13.73 -5.31 6.77
CA SER A 78 14.93 -6.02 6.30
C SER A 78 15.24 -5.65 4.85
N ARG A 79 14.22 -5.56 4.01
CA ARG A 79 14.33 -5.14 2.61
C ARG A 79 14.79 -3.69 2.50
N LEU A 80 14.20 -2.80 3.29
CA LEU A 80 14.57 -1.38 3.34
C LEU A 80 16.03 -1.21 3.75
N ARG A 81 16.50 -1.96 4.75
CA ARG A 81 17.92 -1.94 5.17
C ARG A 81 18.87 -2.43 4.07
N CYS A 82 18.44 -3.34 3.19
CA CYS A 82 19.24 -3.76 2.04
C CYS A 82 19.41 -2.65 0.99
N VAL A 83 18.38 -1.85 0.73
CA VAL A 83 18.47 -0.72 -0.22
C VAL A 83 18.99 0.57 0.42
N TYR A 84 18.84 0.73 1.74
CA TYR A 84 19.28 1.90 2.47
C TYR A 84 19.62 1.57 3.92
N PRO A 85 20.90 1.28 4.21
CA PRO A 85 21.35 0.81 5.52
C PRO A 85 21.42 1.92 6.60
N SER A 86 20.58 2.95 6.53
CA SER A 86 20.44 3.94 7.61
C SER A 86 19.70 3.35 8.80
N TRP A 87 19.99 3.87 9.99
CA TRP A 87 19.52 3.35 11.27
C TRP A 87 18.15 3.89 11.71
N SER A 88 17.67 4.98 11.11
CA SER A 88 16.44 5.68 11.54
C SER A 88 15.47 5.90 10.38
N VAL A 89 15.03 4.80 9.76
CA VAL A 89 14.14 4.84 8.60
C VAL A 89 12.76 4.29 8.98
N ASP A 90 11.72 4.98 8.54
CA ASP A 90 10.32 4.59 8.65
C ASP A 90 9.67 4.57 7.25
N LEU A 91 8.46 4.05 7.11
CA LEU A 91 7.75 3.93 5.83
C LEU A 91 6.35 4.55 5.91
N GLU A 92 5.91 5.12 4.80
CA GLU A 92 4.54 5.60 4.61
C GLU A 92 3.93 5.00 3.33
N LEU A 93 2.61 4.81 3.32
CA LEU A 93 1.84 4.51 2.12
C LEU A 93 1.37 5.82 1.47
N PRO A 94 1.94 6.26 0.33
CA PRO A 94 1.59 7.56 -0.22
C PRO A 94 0.11 7.62 -0.62
N TRP A 95 -0.56 8.74 -0.31
CA TRP A 95 -2.00 8.94 -0.57
C TRP A 95 -2.43 8.75 -2.03
N LEU A 96 -1.52 9.01 -2.98
CA LEU A 96 -1.78 8.97 -4.43
C LEU A 96 -1.80 7.55 -5.01
N CYS A 97 -1.67 6.53 -4.17
CA CYS A 97 -1.36 5.17 -4.56
C CYS A 97 -2.60 4.27 -4.62
N THR A 98 -3.61 4.65 -5.40
CA THR A 98 -4.72 3.75 -5.75
C THR A 98 -4.33 3.00 -7.02
N TRP A 99 -3.55 1.94 -6.89
CA TRP A 99 -3.15 1.12 -8.04
C TRP A 99 -4.22 0.10 -8.33
N GLU A 100 -4.67 0.11 -9.58
CA GLU A 100 -5.83 -0.66 -9.97
C GLU A 100 -5.49 -2.09 -10.40
N ARG A 101 -4.24 -2.42 -10.74
CA ARG A 101 -3.95 -3.72 -11.37
C ARG A 101 -2.58 -4.36 -11.23
N SER A 102 -1.62 -3.76 -10.54
CA SER A 102 -0.29 -4.37 -10.38
C SER A 102 -0.08 -4.92 -8.97
N ASP A 103 0.58 -6.06 -8.86
CA ASP A 103 1.06 -6.64 -7.59
C ASP A 103 2.24 -5.84 -7.02
N THR A 104 2.25 -4.53 -7.20
CA THR A 104 3.29 -3.63 -6.71
C THR A 104 2.69 -2.62 -5.74
N VAL A 105 3.39 -2.36 -4.65
CA VAL A 105 3.04 -1.32 -3.68
C VAL A 105 4.13 -0.28 -3.69
N LEU A 106 3.74 1.00 -3.78
CA LEU A 106 4.69 2.08 -3.53
C LEU A 106 4.76 2.38 -2.04
N LEU A 107 5.98 2.58 -1.58
CA LEU A 107 6.31 2.97 -0.23
C LEU A 107 7.16 4.24 -0.28
N ARG A 108 6.97 5.11 0.70
CA ARG A 108 7.81 6.28 0.88
C ARG A 108 8.66 6.08 2.14
N PRO A 109 9.99 5.96 2.00
CA PRO A 109 10.88 5.99 3.13
C PRO A 109 10.96 7.39 3.73
N MET A 110 10.92 7.44 5.05
CA MET A 110 11.07 8.64 5.87
C MET A 110 12.32 8.47 6.74
N ASP A 111 13.15 9.50 6.81
CA ASP A 111 14.37 9.52 7.62
C ASP A 111 14.15 10.43 8.84
N TYR A 112 14.54 9.97 10.02
CA TYR A 112 14.49 10.79 11.22
C TYR A 112 15.72 11.70 11.28
N SER A 113 15.53 12.96 10.92
CA SER A 113 16.52 14.01 11.16
C SER A 113 16.26 14.65 12.52
N GLY A 114 17.24 15.35 13.11
CA GLY A 114 17.10 15.96 14.45
C GLY A 114 15.91 16.93 14.62
N SER A 115 15.25 17.35 13.53
CA SER A 115 14.02 18.17 13.55
C SER A 115 12.72 17.37 13.34
N GLY A 116 12.79 16.04 13.20
CA GLY A 116 11.65 15.16 12.97
C GLY A 116 11.79 14.31 11.70
N TRP A 117 10.69 13.61 11.38
CA TRP A 117 10.59 12.79 10.17
C TRP A 117 10.60 13.65 8.92
N THR A 118 11.54 13.38 8.03
CA THR A 118 11.67 14.03 6.73
C THR A 118 11.72 12.98 5.63
N ARG A 119 11.50 13.38 4.38
CA ARG A 119 11.55 12.44 3.26
C ARG A 119 12.98 11.93 3.07
N CYS A 120 13.11 10.61 2.92
CA CYS A 120 14.41 10.01 2.67
C CYS A 120 14.92 10.38 1.25
N PRO A 121 16.23 10.67 1.07
CA PRO A 121 16.81 11.02 -0.23
C PRO A 121 16.70 9.92 -1.30
N LEU A 122 16.38 8.68 -0.91
CA LEU A 122 16.14 7.57 -1.83
C LEU A 122 15.00 7.86 -2.82
N GLY A 123 14.04 8.72 -2.45
CA GLY A 123 12.80 8.87 -3.20
C GLY A 123 11.83 7.72 -2.91
N LEU A 124 11.02 7.36 -3.88
CA LEU A 124 10.00 6.30 -3.73
C LEU A 124 10.60 4.90 -3.84
N LEU A 125 10.00 3.96 -3.13
CA LEU A 125 10.30 2.53 -3.21
C LEU A 125 9.14 1.83 -3.89
N VAL A 126 9.44 0.90 -4.78
CA VAL A 126 8.50 -0.07 -5.33
C VAL A 126 8.75 -1.39 -4.61
N LEU A 127 7.71 -1.95 -4.01
CA LEU A 127 7.70 -3.31 -3.48
C LEU A 127 6.88 -4.19 -4.42
N ASP A 128 7.54 -5.15 -5.08
CA ASP A 128 6.84 -6.25 -5.75
C ASP A 128 6.32 -7.20 -4.67
N VAL A 129 5.00 -7.34 -4.60
CA VAL A 129 4.31 -8.14 -3.58
C VAL A 129 4.43 -9.63 -3.89
N THR A 130 4.50 -10.00 -5.16
CA THR A 130 4.59 -11.38 -5.62
C THR A 130 5.99 -11.95 -5.34
N MET A 131 7.03 -11.17 -5.63
CA MET A 131 8.42 -11.57 -5.40
C MET A 131 8.93 -11.18 -4.00
N GLY A 132 8.28 -10.24 -3.33
CA GLY A 132 8.76 -9.67 -2.07
C GLY A 132 10.06 -8.87 -2.23
N GLU A 133 10.34 -8.39 -3.44
CA GLU A 133 11.53 -7.60 -3.80
C GLU A 133 11.24 -6.10 -3.75
N MET A 134 12.24 -5.32 -3.32
CA MET A 134 12.12 -3.88 -3.16
C MET A 134 13.15 -3.17 -4.04
N HIS A 135 12.69 -2.15 -4.79
CA HIS A 135 13.50 -1.37 -5.70
C HIS A 135 13.30 0.13 -5.47
N THR A 136 14.34 0.92 -5.69
CA THR A 136 14.29 2.38 -5.64
C THR A 136 13.82 2.94 -6.97
N VAL A 137 12.88 3.87 -6.96
CA VAL A 137 12.53 4.68 -8.13
C VAL A 137 13.42 5.90 -8.13
N ASN A 138 14.19 6.09 -9.20
CA ASN A 138 15.09 7.23 -9.35
C ASN A 138 14.29 8.52 -9.66
N ASN A 139 13.47 8.96 -8.71
CA ASN A 139 12.74 10.21 -8.77
C ASN A 139 12.56 10.77 -7.38
N ARG A 140 13.16 11.94 -7.15
CA ARG A 140 13.17 12.65 -5.85
C ARG A 140 12.18 13.80 -5.81
N SER A 141 11.35 13.98 -6.84
CA SER A 141 10.42 15.10 -6.91
C SER A 141 9.27 14.91 -5.93
N ASP A 142 8.92 16.00 -5.23
CA ASP A 142 7.82 16.02 -4.28
C ASP A 142 6.44 16.21 -4.94
N GLN A 143 6.43 16.60 -6.22
CA GLN A 143 5.24 16.94 -7.00
C GLN A 143 4.95 15.91 -8.09
N LEU A 144 4.86 14.64 -7.69
CA LEU A 144 4.62 13.54 -8.63
C LEU A 144 3.16 13.12 -8.57
N VAL A 145 2.53 13.05 -9.75
CA VAL A 145 1.33 12.24 -9.97
C VAL A 145 1.81 10.91 -10.51
N LEU A 146 1.57 9.85 -9.77
CA LEU A 146 2.04 8.53 -10.14
C LEU A 146 0.99 7.83 -11.00
N TYR A 147 1.43 7.28 -12.11
CA TYR A 147 0.59 6.54 -13.03
C TYR A 147 1.34 5.27 -13.44
N ALA A 148 0.85 4.12 -12.99
CA ALA A 148 1.41 2.83 -13.38
C ALA A 148 1.01 2.53 -14.83
N VAL A 149 1.99 2.16 -15.65
CA VAL A 149 1.81 1.93 -17.08
C VAL A 149 2.34 0.55 -17.43
N ASP A 150 1.48 -0.28 -18.01
CA ASP A 150 1.92 -1.46 -18.77
C ASP A 150 2.53 -0.98 -20.09
N LEU A 151 3.83 -0.70 -20.04
CA LEU A 151 4.61 -0.21 -21.17
C LEU A 151 4.61 -1.20 -22.34
N PRO A 152 4.85 -2.51 -22.15
CA PRO A 152 4.73 -3.51 -23.21
C PRO A 152 3.38 -3.49 -23.91
N SER A 153 2.27 -3.49 -23.17
CA SER A 153 0.93 -3.43 -23.79
C SER A 153 0.69 -2.13 -24.53
N ARG A 154 1.17 -0.98 -24.01
CA ARG A 154 1.07 0.30 -24.73
C ARG A 154 1.90 0.34 -25.99
N ILE A 155 3.13 -0.16 -25.96
CA ILE A 155 3.99 -0.25 -27.15
C ILE A 155 3.37 -1.20 -28.17
N SER A 156 2.84 -2.36 -27.74
CA SER A 156 2.18 -3.30 -28.64
C SER A 156 0.89 -2.73 -29.25
N ALA A 157 0.21 -1.83 -28.54
CA ALA A 157 -0.98 -1.13 -29.05
C ALA A 157 -0.64 0.06 -29.96
N MET A 158 0.60 0.55 -29.93
CA MET A 158 1.05 1.59 -30.84
C MET A 158 1.23 0.97 -32.23
N LYS A 159 0.31 1.28 -33.15
CA LYS A 159 0.49 1.00 -34.56
C LYS A 159 1.71 1.77 -35.07
N THR A 160 2.73 1.03 -35.49
CA THR A 160 3.79 1.56 -36.35
C THR A 160 3.20 1.74 -37.75
N TYR A 161 3.01 2.99 -38.17
CA TYR A 161 2.71 3.36 -39.54
C TYR A 161 3.99 3.50 -40.36
#